data_AF-A0A7R9MLW3-F1
#
_entry.id   AF-A0A7R9MLW3-F1
#
_cell.length_a   1.000
_cell.length_b   1.000
_cell.length_c   1.000
_cell.angle_alpha   90.00
_cell.angle_beta   90.00
_cell.angle_gamma   90.00
#
_symmetry.space_group_name_H-M   'P 1'
#
loop_
_entity.id
_entity.type
_entity.pdbx_description
1 polymer ?
#
loop_
_entity_poly.entity_id
_entity_poly.type
_entity_poly.pdbx_seq_one_letter_code
_entity_poly.pdbx_strand_id
1 'polypeptide(L)'
;SIPNSAFTYTPAIRHLYAFALNRRKNAGDREKALEVVTTALQKEENNFPDMICLAGRIYKDLFVESSYTDTESLNNAINWYRKGFEVQPNEYAGINLATLLVIKGNDFPKCSELQHIASVLNILIGRKGSLASIQDYWDVATFFEISVLAGNYSKAIQAAECMFNLKPPKWYLKSTVGNIRLINHYKRKPEDALLTPEEEIFQFWMEYFIDAISDVSNVIRFPMIVLETDKILMPSYVTVNLNGADGKSLQINNICINCMKDKDNCKRPHSWLFNVSEIRGVSLYKADQRCLFLYVHLNCDDFQMFFPSEQLRKSFYDLIIEMTADEEGVTDLDSIADTGPIQFEYELNEQNRRIRLGKGTYGVVFAARDLRTQVTIAVKEIPIKNIGEVQPLHEEIKLHSQLRHKNIVIYLGS
;
A
#
# COMPACT_ATOMS: atom_id res chain seq x y z
N SER A 1 -1.15 40.10 -14.36
CA SER A 1 -2.02 39.45 -15.36
C SER A 1 -1.14 38.58 -16.24
N ILE A 2 -1.47 37.28 -16.38
CA ILE A 2 -0.74 36.42 -17.31
C ILE A 2 -1.14 36.84 -18.74
N PRO A 3 -0.19 37.05 -19.68
CA PRO A 3 -0.51 37.57 -21.01
C PRO A 3 -1.40 36.62 -21.80
N ASN A 4 -2.41 37.18 -22.47
CA ASN A 4 -3.24 36.55 -23.50
C ASN A 4 -2.34 35.96 -24.59
N SER A 5 -1.96 34.70 -24.44
CA SER A 5 -1.28 33.92 -25.48
C SER A 5 -2.17 32.75 -25.84
N ALA A 6 -2.24 32.42 -27.14
CA ALA A 6 -3.13 31.41 -27.73
C ALA A 6 -3.04 29.99 -27.09
N PHE A 7 -2.12 29.77 -26.15
CA PHE A 7 -1.97 28.55 -25.36
C PHE A 7 -3.13 28.28 -24.39
N THR A 8 -3.88 29.28 -23.93
CA THR A 8 -5.04 29.05 -23.04
C THR A 8 -6.23 28.36 -23.72
N TYR A 9 -6.18 28.21 -25.06
CA TYR A 9 -7.22 27.59 -25.85
C TYR A 9 -6.95 26.11 -26.17
N THR A 10 -5.76 25.59 -25.84
CA THR A 10 -5.43 24.20 -26.12
C THR A 10 -6.32 23.27 -25.26
N PRO A 11 -6.94 22.22 -25.85
CA PRO A 11 -7.88 21.37 -25.12
C PRO A 11 -7.27 20.73 -23.87
N ALA A 12 -5.98 20.35 -23.94
CA ALA A 12 -5.23 19.79 -22.82
C ALA A 12 -5.09 20.78 -21.64
N ILE A 13 -4.84 22.07 -21.92
CA ILE A 13 -4.69 23.08 -20.87
C ILE A 13 -6.03 23.36 -20.19
N ARG A 14 -7.12 23.40 -20.95
CA ARG A 14 -8.48 23.54 -20.40
C ARG A 14 -8.86 22.35 -19.53
N HIS A 15 -8.55 21.14 -19.98
CA HIS A 15 -8.74 19.92 -19.21
C HIS A 15 -7.98 19.98 -17.87
N LEU A 16 -6.68 20.27 -17.90
CA LEU A 16 -5.85 20.36 -16.69
C LEU A 16 -6.32 21.48 -15.74
N TYR A 17 -6.75 22.62 -16.29
CA TYR A 17 -7.27 23.73 -15.49
C TYR A 17 -8.57 23.35 -14.77
N ALA A 18 -9.55 22.80 -15.49
CA ALA A 18 -10.80 22.34 -14.88
C ALA A 18 -10.56 21.19 -13.89
N PHE A 19 -9.66 20.27 -14.21
CA PHE A 19 -9.25 19.21 -13.28
C PHE A 19 -8.63 19.78 -11.99
N ALA A 20 -7.75 20.76 -12.09
CA ALA A 20 -7.14 21.40 -10.92
C ALA A 20 -8.16 22.14 -10.05
N LEU A 21 -9.09 22.89 -10.65
CA LEU A 21 -10.21 23.53 -9.94
C LEU A 21 -11.04 22.48 -9.19
N ASN A 22 -11.45 21.44 -9.90
CA ASN A 22 -12.23 20.31 -9.38
C ASN A 22 -11.54 19.64 -8.17
N ARG A 23 -10.20 19.55 -8.18
CA ARG A 23 -9.42 18.96 -7.08
C ARG A 23 -9.17 19.92 -5.92
N ARG A 24 -9.08 21.22 -6.18
CA ARG A 24 -8.84 22.26 -5.17
C ARG A 24 -10.04 22.48 -4.27
N LYS A 25 -11.26 22.41 -4.84
CA LYS A 25 -12.54 22.43 -4.09
C LYS A 25 -12.76 23.68 -3.23
N ASN A 26 -12.22 24.84 -3.62
CA ASN A 26 -12.61 26.09 -2.98
C ASN A 26 -14.03 26.48 -3.43
N ALA A 27 -14.67 27.40 -2.70
CA ALA A 27 -15.97 27.93 -3.08
C ALA A 27 -15.95 28.48 -4.53
N GLY A 28 -16.87 28.04 -5.38
CA GLY A 28 -16.96 28.42 -6.79
C GLY A 28 -16.09 27.59 -7.75
N ASP A 29 -15.21 26.70 -7.26
CA ASP A 29 -14.32 25.93 -8.14
C ASP A 29 -15.06 24.88 -8.97
N ARG A 30 -16.12 24.25 -8.43
CA ARG A 30 -16.88 23.21 -9.13
C ARG A 30 -17.68 23.79 -10.28
N GLU A 31 -18.35 24.91 -10.01
CA GLU A 31 -19.14 25.67 -10.98
C GLU A 31 -18.24 26.14 -12.11
N LYS A 32 -17.07 26.71 -11.76
CA LYS A 32 -16.09 27.15 -12.77
C LYS A 32 -15.49 25.99 -13.55
N ALA A 33 -15.23 24.84 -12.91
CA ALA A 33 -14.76 23.65 -13.60
C ALA A 33 -15.80 23.15 -14.62
N LEU A 34 -17.08 23.10 -14.23
CA LEU A 34 -18.18 22.74 -15.13
C LEU A 34 -18.31 23.73 -16.28
N GLU A 35 -18.25 25.03 -16.02
CA GLU A 35 -18.30 26.07 -17.06
C GLU A 35 -17.19 25.88 -18.10
N VAL A 36 -15.94 25.67 -17.64
CA VAL A 36 -14.79 25.45 -18.51
C VAL A 36 -14.97 24.19 -19.37
N VAL A 37 -15.41 23.08 -18.78
CA VAL A 37 -15.54 21.80 -19.48
C VAL A 37 -16.72 21.82 -20.46
N THR A 38 -17.89 22.31 -20.03
CA THR A 38 -19.08 22.41 -20.89
C THR A 38 -18.84 23.35 -22.07
N THR A 39 -18.19 24.49 -21.84
CA THR A 39 -17.79 25.42 -22.91
C THR A 39 -16.79 24.78 -23.88
N ALA A 40 -15.83 23.99 -23.37
CA ALA A 40 -14.90 23.27 -24.24
C ALA A 40 -15.63 22.24 -25.11
N LEU A 41 -16.54 21.46 -24.54
CA LEU A 41 -17.29 20.39 -25.22
C LEU A 41 -18.28 20.87 -26.29
N GLN A 42 -18.60 22.18 -26.34
CA GLN A 42 -19.38 22.77 -27.43
C GLN A 42 -18.69 22.65 -28.79
N LYS A 43 -17.36 22.48 -28.83
CA LYS A 43 -16.61 22.24 -30.06
C LYS A 43 -16.39 20.75 -30.27
N GLU A 44 -16.69 20.25 -31.47
CA GLU A 44 -16.52 18.82 -31.82
C GLU A 44 -15.09 18.31 -31.60
N GLU A 45 -14.07 19.12 -31.91
CA GLU A 45 -12.65 18.81 -31.69
C GLU A 45 -12.28 18.48 -30.23
N ASN A 46 -13.10 18.92 -29.27
CA ASN A 46 -12.88 18.68 -27.84
C ASN A 46 -13.65 17.47 -27.30
N ASN A 47 -14.44 16.77 -28.13
CA ASN A 47 -15.22 15.60 -27.71
C ASN A 47 -14.36 14.32 -27.70
N PHE A 48 -13.19 14.38 -27.05
CA PHE A 48 -12.36 13.21 -26.75
C PHE A 48 -12.65 12.69 -25.33
N PRO A 49 -12.35 11.40 -25.03
CA PRO A 49 -12.80 10.74 -23.81
C PRO A 49 -12.43 11.45 -22.51
N ASP A 50 -11.20 11.96 -22.38
CA ASP A 50 -10.72 12.60 -21.15
C ASP A 50 -11.53 13.87 -20.82
N MET A 51 -11.80 14.73 -21.81
CA MET A 51 -12.61 15.94 -21.61
C MET A 51 -14.06 15.59 -21.24
N ILE A 52 -14.63 14.59 -21.90
CA ILE A 52 -15.99 14.12 -21.65
C ILE A 52 -16.09 13.52 -20.24
N CYS A 53 -15.16 12.64 -19.86
CA CYS A 53 -15.16 11.98 -18.56
C CYS A 53 -14.79 12.94 -17.43
N LEU A 54 -14.11 14.07 -17.72
CA LEU A 54 -13.90 15.13 -16.73
C LEU A 54 -15.23 15.78 -16.32
N ALA A 55 -16.17 16.01 -17.24
CA ALA A 55 -17.52 16.46 -16.89
C ALA A 55 -18.19 15.45 -15.95
N GLY A 56 -18.14 14.17 -16.29
CA GLY A 56 -18.65 13.08 -15.46
C GLY A 56 -18.01 13.04 -14.08
N ARG A 57 -16.71 13.31 -13.98
CA ARG A 57 -15.99 13.39 -12.70
C ARG A 57 -16.44 14.55 -11.83
N ILE A 58 -16.63 15.74 -12.42
CA ILE A 58 -17.08 16.91 -11.66
C ILE A 58 -18.47 16.65 -11.07
N TYR A 59 -19.41 16.12 -11.87
CA TYR A 59 -20.74 15.74 -11.38
C TYR A 59 -20.69 14.60 -10.36
N LYS A 60 -19.85 13.58 -10.55
CA LYS A 60 -19.67 12.51 -9.55
C LYS A 60 -19.23 13.10 -8.22
N ASP A 61 -18.27 14.01 -8.24
CA ASP A 61 -17.77 14.61 -7.03
C ASP A 61 -18.82 15.50 -6.34
N LEU A 62 -19.63 16.25 -7.10
CA LEU A 62 -20.78 17.01 -6.55
C LEU A 62 -21.79 16.07 -5.85
N PHE A 63 -22.12 14.95 -6.49
CA PHE A 63 -22.97 13.92 -5.90
C PHE A 63 -22.37 13.37 -4.58
N VAL A 64 -21.07 13.04 -4.56
CA VAL A 64 -20.39 12.57 -3.35
C VAL A 64 -20.40 13.63 -2.25
N GLU A 65 -20.15 14.90 -2.59
CA GLU A 65 -20.10 16.03 -1.65
C GLU A 65 -21.48 16.38 -1.09
N SER A 66 -22.56 16.12 -1.84
CA SER A 66 -23.94 16.23 -1.38
C SER A 66 -24.35 15.15 -0.36
N SER A 67 -23.41 14.32 0.12
CA SER A 67 -23.71 13.13 0.92
C SER A 67 -24.70 12.19 0.22
N TYR A 68 -24.52 12.03 -1.10
CA TYR A 68 -25.29 11.14 -1.97
C TYR A 68 -26.77 11.53 -2.17
N THR A 69 -27.11 12.81 -1.98
CA THR A 69 -28.49 13.30 -2.10
C THR A 69 -28.79 13.96 -3.45
N ASP A 70 -27.78 14.50 -4.13
CA ASP A 70 -27.93 15.17 -5.43
C ASP A 70 -28.06 14.17 -6.59
N THR A 71 -29.28 13.66 -6.77
CA THR A 71 -29.61 12.72 -7.84
C THR A 71 -29.49 13.32 -9.24
N GLU A 72 -29.55 14.65 -9.39
CA GLU A 72 -29.36 15.30 -10.69
C GLU A 72 -27.89 15.20 -11.11
N SER A 73 -26.97 15.51 -10.21
CA SER A 73 -25.53 15.30 -10.44
C SER A 73 -25.20 13.84 -10.71
N LEU A 74 -25.83 12.89 -10.00
CA LEU A 74 -25.66 11.46 -10.29
C LEU A 74 -26.06 11.11 -11.74
N ASN A 75 -27.23 11.58 -12.19
CA ASN A 75 -27.71 11.31 -13.54
C ASN A 75 -26.82 11.97 -14.61
N ASN A 76 -26.37 13.21 -14.37
CA ASN A 76 -25.44 13.90 -15.25
C ASN A 76 -24.09 13.16 -15.32
N ALA A 77 -23.56 12.70 -14.18
CA ALA A 77 -22.32 11.92 -14.16
C ALA A 77 -22.44 10.65 -15.01
N ILE A 78 -23.53 9.90 -14.84
CA ILE A 78 -23.82 8.69 -15.64
C ILE A 78 -23.87 9.02 -17.13
N ASN A 79 -24.57 10.08 -17.52
CA ASN A 79 -24.70 10.47 -18.93
C ASN A 79 -23.34 10.83 -19.55
N TRP A 80 -22.51 11.57 -18.82
CA TRP A 80 -21.18 11.96 -19.29
C TRP A 80 -20.22 10.77 -19.39
N TYR A 81 -20.19 9.89 -18.38
CA TYR A 81 -19.35 8.68 -18.47
C TYR A 81 -19.84 7.72 -19.55
N ARG A 82 -21.16 7.59 -19.77
CA ARG A 82 -21.73 6.82 -20.88
C ARG A 82 -21.28 7.39 -22.22
N LYS A 83 -21.41 8.70 -22.43
CA LYS A 83 -20.92 9.36 -23.65
C LYS A 83 -19.42 9.11 -23.86
N GLY A 84 -18.62 9.21 -22.80
CA GLY A 84 -17.18 8.97 -22.87
C GLY A 84 -16.85 7.53 -23.27
N PHE A 85 -17.59 6.57 -22.73
CA PHE A 85 -17.44 5.15 -23.04
C PHE A 85 -17.90 4.80 -24.46
N GLU A 86 -18.98 5.44 -24.96
CA GLU A 86 -19.47 5.28 -26.33
C GLU A 86 -18.49 5.85 -27.37
N VAL A 87 -17.86 6.99 -27.08
CA VAL A 87 -16.85 7.60 -27.97
C VAL A 87 -15.62 6.72 -28.08
N GLN A 88 -15.10 6.24 -26.94
CA GLN A 88 -13.98 5.31 -26.92
C GLN A 88 -14.02 4.49 -25.63
N PRO A 89 -14.34 3.19 -25.71
CA PRO A 89 -14.31 2.32 -24.54
C PRO A 89 -12.91 2.28 -23.92
N ASN A 90 -12.83 2.62 -22.64
CA ASN A 90 -11.60 2.61 -21.84
C ASN A 90 -11.92 2.30 -20.37
N GLU A 91 -10.88 1.95 -19.62
CA GLU A 91 -10.94 1.52 -18.23
C GLU A 91 -11.59 2.59 -17.35
N TYR A 92 -11.12 3.83 -17.48
CA TYR A 92 -11.56 4.97 -16.66
C TYR A 92 -13.04 5.29 -16.85
N ALA A 93 -13.52 5.39 -18.09
CA ALA A 93 -14.92 5.66 -18.38
C ALA A 93 -15.82 4.51 -17.93
N GLY A 94 -15.43 3.27 -18.27
CA GLY A 94 -16.23 2.08 -18.01
C GLY A 94 -16.42 1.82 -16.52
N ILE A 95 -15.35 1.89 -15.71
CA ILE A 95 -15.48 1.59 -14.27
C ILE A 95 -16.30 2.64 -13.52
N ASN A 96 -16.14 3.92 -13.87
CA ASN A 96 -16.94 4.98 -13.26
C ASN A 96 -18.41 4.87 -13.68
N LEU A 97 -18.68 4.57 -14.95
CA LEU A 97 -20.04 4.31 -15.42
C LEU A 97 -20.68 3.14 -14.67
N ALA A 98 -19.99 2.01 -14.59
CA ALA A 98 -20.49 0.82 -13.89
C ALA A 98 -20.76 1.09 -12.42
N THR A 99 -19.84 1.78 -11.74
CA THR A 99 -20.00 2.20 -10.35
C THR A 99 -21.26 3.05 -10.15
N LEU A 100 -21.47 4.06 -11.00
CA LEU A 100 -22.62 4.97 -10.89
C LEU A 100 -23.94 4.30 -11.26
N LEU A 101 -23.95 3.35 -12.20
CA LEU A 101 -25.14 2.56 -12.52
C LEU A 101 -25.59 1.72 -11.31
N VAL A 102 -24.65 1.13 -10.57
CA VAL A 102 -24.94 0.38 -9.34
C VAL A 102 -25.47 1.30 -8.25
N ILE A 103 -24.86 2.47 -8.07
CA ILE A 103 -25.34 3.52 -7.14
C ILE A 103 -26.77 3.97 -7.47
N LYS A 104 -27.11 4.04 -8.76
CA LYS A 104 -28.48 4.34 -9.24
C LYS A 104 -29.49 3.21 -8.97
N GLY A 105 -29.05 2.07 -8.45
CA GLY A 105 -29.89 0.93 -8.09
C GLY A 105 -29.92 -0.20 -9.14
N ASN A 106 -29.04 -0.17 -10.14
CA ASN A 106 -28.95 -1.29 -11.08
C ASN A 106 -28.22 -2.47 -10.44
N ASP A 107 -28.79 -3.65 -10.60
CA ASP A 107 -28.22 -4.89 -10.11
C ASP A 107 -27.36 -5.56 -11.21
N PHE A 108 -26.13 -5.94 -10.86
CA PHE A 108 -25.11 -6.41 -11.80
C PHE A 108 -25.57 -7.62 -12.64
N PRO A 109 -26.21 -8.67 -12.08
CA PRO A 109 -26.68 -9.81 -12.85
C PRO A 109 -27.88 -9.51 -13.77
N LYS A 110 -28.58 -8.39 -13.54
CA LYS A 110 -29.86 -8.07 -14.23
C LYS A 110 -29.72 -6.94 -15.26
N CYS A 111 -28.66 -6.16 -15.18
CA CYS A 111 -28.44 -5.00 -16.04
C CYS A 111 -27.52 -5.37 -17.22
N SER A 112 -28.07 -5.40 -18.43
CA SER A 112 -27.30 -5.69 -19.66
C SER A 112 -26.19 -4.68 -19.92
N GLU A 113 -26.42 -3.40 -19.60
CA GLU A 113 -25.41 -2.35 -19.71
C GLU A 113 -24.21 -2.64 -18.79
N LEU A 114 -24.44 -3.00 -17.53
CA LEU A 114 -23.38 -3.40 -16.59
C LEU A 114 -22.61 -4.63 -17.07
N GLN A 115 -23.30 -5.65 -17.58
CA GLN A 115 -22.67 -6.85 -18.12
C GLN A 115 -21.81 -6.54 -19.35
N HIS A 116 -22.28 -5.66 -20.23
CA HIS A 116 -21.52 -5.21 -21.39
C HIS A 116 -20.26 -4.45 -20.98
N ILE A 117 -20.39 -3.47 -20.09
CA ILE A 117 -19.26 -2.70 -19.56
C ILE A 117 -18.22 -3.63 -18.93
N ALA A 118 -18.66 -4.54 -18.05
CA ALA A 118 -17.77 -5.51 -17.40
C ALA A 118 -17.06 -6.42 -18.42
N SER A 119 -17.75 -6.86 -19.47
CA SER A 119 -17.15 -7.68 -20.53
C SER A 119 -16.06 -6.92 -21.29
N VAL A 120 -16.34 -5.67 -21.67
CA VAL A 120 -15.37 -4.79 -22.34
C VAL A 120 -14.15 -4.55 -21.45
N LEU A 121 -14.36 -4.21 -20.18
CA LEU A 121 -13.26 -3.97 -19.25
C LEU A 121 -12.39 -5.21 -19.02
N ASN A 122 -13.01 -6.40 -18.87
CA ASN A 122 -12.27 -7.66 -18.76
C ASN A 122 -11.41 -7.93 -20.01
N ILE A 123 -11.90 -7.59 -21.21
CA ILE A 123 -11.13 -7.72 -22.46
C ILE A 123 -9.96 -6.72 -22.48
N LEU A 124 -10.19 -5.46 -22.11
CA LEU A 124 -9.16 -4.42 -22.08
C LEU A 124 -8.02 -4.81 -21.13
N ILE A 125 -8.34 -5.23 -19.91
CA ILE A 125 -7.36 -5.65 -18.91
C ILE A 125 -6.69 -6.97 -19.32
N GLY A 126 -7.47 -7.93 -19.83
CA GLY A 126 -6.94 -9.23 -20.26
C GLY A 126 -5.89 -9.13 -21.38
N ARG A 127 -5.98 -8.10 -22.25
CA ARG A 127 -4.96 -7.82 -23.26
C ARG A 127 -3.62 -7.35 -22.68
N LYS A 128 -3.60 -6.89 -21.42
CA LYS A 128 -2.38 -6.42 -20.74
C LYS A 128 -1.59 -7.53 -20.06
N GLY A 129 -2.09 -8.78 -20.11
CA GLY A 129 -1.41 -9.95 -19.59
C GLY A 129 -1.98 -10.44 -18.26
N SER A 130 -1.19 -11.23 -17.53
CA SER A 130 -1.58 -11.72 -16.22
C SER A 130 -1.59 -10.57 -15.21
N LEU A 131 -2.51 -10.59 -14.25
CA LEU A 131 -2.66 -9.54 -13.24
C LEU A 131 -1.33 -9.23 -12.52
N ALA A 132 -0.57 -10.27 -12.17
CA ALA A 132 0.73 -10.14 -11.51
C ALA A 132 1.83 -9.44 -12.35
N SER A 133 1.65 -9.37 -13.67
CA SER A 133 2.60 -8.71 -14.57
C SER A 133 2.28 -7.24 -14.84
N ILE A 134 1.05 -6.80 -14.57
CA ILE A 134 0.58 -5.43 -14.83
C ILE A 134 1.28 -4.47 -13.87
N GLN A 135 1.97 -3.46 -14.43
CA GLN A 135 2.70 -2.43 -13.67
C GLN A 135 1.92 -1.12 -13.52
N ASP A 136 0.88 -0.91 -14.32
CA ASP A 136 0.02 0.27 -14.19
C ASP A 136 -1.00 0.06 -13.07
N TYR A 137 -1.00 0.96 -12.09
CA TYR A 137 -1.91 0.88 -10.95
C TYR A 137 -3.38 0.97 -11.37
N TRP A 138 -3.72 1.82 -12.33
CA TRP A 138 -5.11 2.06 -12.70
C TRP A 138 -5.73 0.83 -13.36
N ASP A 139 -4.94 0.04 -14.06
CA ASP A 139 -5.36 -1.25 -14.62
C ASP A 139 -5.68 -2.26 -13.52
N VAL A 140 -4.80 -2.40 -12.52
CA VAL A 140 -5.03 -3.28 -11.38
C VAL A 140 -6.23 -2.79 -10.54
N ALA A 141 -6.34 -1.48 -10.31
CA ALA A 141 -7.46 -0.88 -9.58
C ALA A 141 -8.79 -1.05 -10.32
N THR A 142 -8.79 -0.95 -11.65
CA THR A 142 -9.98 -1.22 -12.47
C THR A 142 -10.39 -2.68 -12.33
N PHE A 143 -9.44 -3.62 -12.38
CA PHE A 143 -9.72 -5.05 -12.18
C PHE A 143 -10.26 -5.33 -10.76
N PHE A 144 -9.69 -4.68 -9.75
CA PHE A 144 -10.17 -4.73 -8.36
C PHE A 144 -11.62 -4.27 -8.25
N GLU A 145 -11.94 -3.09 -8.77
CA GLU A 145 -13.27 -2.50 -8.71
C GLU A 145 -14.32 -3.34 -9.46
N ILE A 146 -14.00 -3.87 -10.64
CA ILE A 146 -14.90 -4.81 -11.38
C ILE A 146 -15.13 -6.08 -10.58
N SER A 147 -14.09 -6.62 -9.95
CA SER A 147 -14.20 -7.85 -9.16
C SER A 147 -15.14 -7.66 -7.97
N VAL A 148 -15.07 -6.51 -7.30
CA VAL A 148 -16.01 -6.13 -6.23
C VAL A 148 -17.42 -5.91 -6.78
N LEU A 149 -17.56 -5.24 -7.93
CA LEU A 149 -18.86 -5.07 -8.61
C LEU A 149 -19.50 -6.41 -9.01
N ALA A 150 -18.71 -7.41 -9.37
CA ALA A 150 -19.19 -8.75 -9.69
C ALA A 150 -19.37 -9.65 -8.45
N GLY A 151 -19.01 -9.20 -7.24
CA GLY A 151 -19.01 -10.02 -6.03
C GLY A 151 -17.95 -11.13 -6.01
N ASN A 152 -16.93 -11.04 -6.86
CA ASN A 152 -15.84 -12.00 -6.93
C ASN A 152 -14.67 -11.55 -6.04
N TYR A 153 -14.83 -11.75 -4.73
CA TYR A 153 -13.83 -11.31 -3.74
C TYR A 153 -12.50 -12.04 -3.84
N SER A 154 -12.48 -13.29 -4.33
CA SER A 154 -11.22 -14.01 -4.58
C SER A 154 -10.33 -13.26 -5.58
N LYS A 155 -10.90 -12.76 -6.69
CA LYS A 155 -10.18 -11.92 -7.65
C LYS A 155 -9.85 -10.53 -7.09
N ALA A 156 -10.73 -9.96 -6.26
CA ALA A 156 -10.48 -8.68 -5.61
C ALA A 156 -9.26 -8.76 -4.68
N ILE A 157 -9.11 -9.83 -3.90
CA ILE A 157 -7.95 -10.06 -3.02
C ILE A 157 -6.66 -10.12 -3.83
N GLN A 158 -6.63 -10.88 -4.93
CA GLN A 158 -5.45 -10.96 -5.81
C GLN A 158 -5.05 -9.58 -6.37
N ALA A 159 -6.04 -8.76 -6.71
CA ALA A 159 -5.80 -7.41 -7.19
C ALA A 159 -5.30 -6.48 -6.07
N ALA A 160 -5.83 -6.64 -4.85
CA ALA A 160 -5.37 -5.90 -3.68
C ALA A 160 -3.89 -6.20 -3.36
N GLU A 161 -3.46 -7.47 -3.44
CA GLU A 161 -2.05 -7.85 -3.32
C GLU A 161 -1.17 -7.17 -4.38
N CYS A 162 -1.64 -7.12 -5.63
CA CYS A 162 -0.94 -6.40 -6.70
C CYS A 162 -0.87 -4.89 -6.42
N MET A 163 -1.98 -4.27 -5.98
CA MET A 163 -2.01 -2.85 -5.58
C MET A 163 -1.04 -2.56 -4.44
N PHE A 164 -0.92 -3.46 -3.45
CA PHE A 164 0.04 -3.36 -2.36
C PHE A 164 1.49 -3.36 -2.85
N ASN A 165 1.81 -4.22 -3.82
CA ASN A 165 3.15 -4.34 -4.39
C ASN A 165 3.54 -3.14 -5.28
N LEU A 166 2.56 -2.50 -5.93
CA LEU A 166 2.79 -1.33 -6.80
C LEU A 166 3.13 -0.03 -6.05
N LYS A 167 2.93 0.03 -4.74
CA LYS A 167 3.24 1.19 -3.88
C LYS A 167 2.72 2.53 -4.45
N PRO A 168 1.41 2.62 -4.78
CA PRO A 168 0.86 3.80 -5.43
C PRO A 168 0.88 5.03 -4.50
N PRO A 169 0.90 6.26 -5.06
CA PRO A 169 0.71 7.47 -4.28
C PRO A 169 -0.63 7.47 -3.52
N LYS A 170 -0.69 8.11 -2.34
CA LYS A 170 -1.92 8.17 -1.50
C LYS A 170 -3.17 8.59 -2.28
N TRP A 171 -3.04 9.50 -3.25
CA TRP A 171 -4.20 10.02 -3.99
C TRP A 171 -4.79 9.03 -5.00
N TYR A 172 -3.99 8.07 -5.49
CA TYR A 172 -4.47 6.95 -6.32
C TYR A 172 -5.39 6.06 -5.48
N LEU A 173 -4.88 5.56 -4.35
CA LEU A 173 -5.65 4.75 -3.39
C LEU A 173 -6.90 5.47 -2.91
N LYS A 174 -6.82 6.77 -2.61
CA LYS A 174 -7.98 7.57 -2.18
C LYS A 174 -9.12 7.56 -3.20
N SER A 175 -8.80 7.53 -4.50
CA SER A 175 -9.81 7.44 -5.56
C SER A 175 -10.49 6.07 -5.57
N THR A 176 -9.69 5.00 -5.56
CA THR A 176 -10.17 3.60 -5.59
C THR A 176 -10.97 3.25 -4.34
N VAL A 177 -10.46 3.56 -3.15
CA VAL A 177 -11.17 3.37 -1.88
C VAL A 177 -12.48 4.17 -1.86
N GLY A 178 -12.49 5.38 -2.43
CA GLY A 178 -13.71 6.17 -2.59
C GLY A 178 -14.77 5.46 -3.43
N ASN A 179 -14.39 4.89 -4.59
CA ASN A 179 -15.30 4.11 -5.43
C ASN A 179 -15.82 2.86 -4.70
N ILE A 180 -14.95 2.10 -4.01
CA ILE A 180 -15.38 0.91 -3.27
C ILE A 180 -16.31 1.25 -2.11
N ARG A 181 -16.05 2.34 -1.38
CA ARG A 181 -16.96 2.79 -0.30
C ARG A 181 -18.35 3.10 -0.84
N LEU A 182 -18.44 3.73 -2.02
CA LEU A 182 -19.72 3.94 -2.69
C LEU A 182 -20.40 2.62 -3.05
N ILE A 183 -19.67 1.69 -3.67
CA ILE A 183 -20.21 0.36 -4.03
C ILE A 183 -20.76 -0.37 -2.79
N ASN A 184 -19.98 -0.41 -1.71
CA ASN A 184 -20.36 -1.08 -0.46
C ASN A 184 -21.54 -0.41 0.25
N HIS A 185 -21.65 0.92 0.18
CA HIS A 185 -22.80 1.65 0.74
C HIS A 185 -24.12 1.21 0.08
N TYR A 186 -24.13 1.06 -1.24
CA TYR A 186 -25.32 0.68 -2.00
C TYR A 186 -25.56 -0.82 -2.09
N LYS A 187 -24.50 -1.64 -1.93
CA LYS A 187 -24.59 -3.10 -1.83
C LYS A 187 -24.57 -3.61 -0.39
N ARG A 188 -24.90 -2.75 0.58
CA ARG A 188 -24.81 -3.08 2.00
C ARG A 188 -25.64 -4.33 2.28
N LYS A 189 -24.95 -5.39 2.73
CA LYS A 189 -25.62 -6.57 3.26
C LYS A 189 -26.25 -6.25 4.61
N PRO A 190 -27.31 -6.98 5.02
CA PRO A 190 -27.80 -6.94 6.40
C PRO A 190 -26.65 -7.11 7.41
N GLU A 191 -26.72 -6.44 8.56
CA GLU A 191 -25.65 -6.46 9.57
C GLU A 191 -25.38 -7.86 10.14
N ASP A 192 -26.37 -8.76 10.07
CA ASP A 192 -26.33 -10.15 10.50
C ASP A 192 -25.88 -11.13 9.41
N ALA A 193 -25.58 -10.64 8.20
CA ALA A 193 -25.12 -11.50 7.11
C ALA A 193 -23.73 -12.06 7.41
N LEU A 194 -23.62 -13.39 7.46
CA LEU A 194 -22.34 -14.08 7.55
C LEU A 194 -21.48 -13.76 6.31
N LEU A 195 -20.28 -13.27 6.56
CA LEU A 195 -19.29 -13.02 5.51
C LEU A 195 -18.63 -14.35 5.10
N THR A 196 -18.31 -14.48 3.81
CA THR A 196 -17.43 -15.58 3.39
C THR A 196 -15.99 -15.29 3.82
N PRO A 197 -15.11 -16.32 3.90
CA PRO A 197 -13.69 -16.09 4.18
C PRO A 197 -13.02 -15.07 3.24
N GLU A 198 -13.38 -15.08 1.95
CA GLU A 198 -12.90 -14.08 0.98
C GLU A 198 -13.42 -12.67 1.29
N GLU A 199 -14.65 -12.53 1.77
CA GLU A 199 -15.18 -11.23 2.15
C GLU A 199 -14.48 -10.67 3.39
N GLU A 200 -14.17 -11.50 4.37
CA GLU A 200 -13.41 -11.09 5.55
C GLU A 200 -11.98 -10.62 5.20
N ILE A 201 -11.28 -11.35 4.32
CA ILE A 201 -9.95 -10.94 3.85
C ILE A 201 -10.04 -9.67 2.99
N PHE A 202 -11.10 -9.53 2.19
CA PHE A 202 -11.36 -8.29 1.47
C PHE A 202 -11.59 -7.11 2.42
N GLN A 203 -12.32 -7.30 3.53
CA GLN A 203 -12.48 -6.25 4.55
C GLN A 203 -11.15 -5.86 5.17
N PHE A 204 -10.27 -6.83 5.44
CA PHE A 204 -8.90 -6.54 5.87
C PHE A 204 -8.17 -5.65 4.85
N TRP A 205 -8.21 -5.98 3.55
CA TRP A 205 -7.57 -5.16 2.52
C TRP A 205 -8.16 -3.74 2.44
N MET A 206 -9.47 -3.62 2.63
CA MET A 206 -10.13 -2.32 2.68
C MET A 206 -9.70 -1.50 3.89
N GLU A 207 -9.63 -2.10 5.09
CA GLU A 207 -9.10 -1.46 6.29
C GLU A 207 -7.65 -1.02 6.06
N TYR A 208 -6.81 -1.93 5.56
CA TYR A 208 -5.42 -1.64 5.22
C TYR A 208 -5.29 -0.43 4.26
N PHE A 209 -6.06 -0.40 3.16
CA PHE A 209 -5.98 0.73 2.22
C PHE A 209 -6.57 2.03 2.76
N ILE A 210 -7.58 1.95 3.64
CA ILE A 210 -8.14 3.11 4.33
C ILE A 210 -7.09 3.71 5.27
N ASP A 211 -6.38 2.88 6.01
CA ASP A 211 -5.32 3.30 6.92
C ASP A 211 -4.12 3.86 6.16
N ALA A 212 -3.81 3.32 4.98
CA ALA A 212 -2.74 3.84 4.11
C ALA A 212 -2.98 5.29 3.64
N ILE A 213 -4.25 5.71 3.52
CA ILE A 213 -4.64 7.06 3.08
C ILE A 213 -5.07 7.99 4.22
N SER A 214 -5.15 7.47 5.44
CA SER A 214 -5.55 8.25 6.61
C SER A 214 -4.32 8.75 7.36
N ASP A 215 -4.46 9.88 8.06
CA ASP A 215 -3.40 10.48 8.86
C ASP A 215 -3.61 10.18 10.36
N VAL A 216 -4.16 9.00 10.68
CA VAL A 216 -4.49 8.62 12.06
C VAL A 216 -3.21 8.43 12.88
N SER A 217 -3.17 9.06 14.05
CA SER A 217 -2.20 8.84 15.12
C SER A 217 -2.89 8.17 16.31
N ASN A 218 -2.13 7.42 17.12
CA ASN A 218 -2.57 6.77 18.38
C ASN A 218 -3.51 5.56 18.19
N VAL A 219 -3.07 4.59 17.39
CA VAL A 219 -3.73 3.29 17.28
C VAL A 219 -2.90 2.25 18.04
N ILE A 220 -3.56 1.36 18.78
CA ILE A 220 -2.89 0.24 19.46
C ILE A 220 -2.99 -1.07 18.68
N ARG A 221 -3.87 -1.14 17.68
CA ARG A 221 -4.08 -2.28 16.79
C ARG A 221 -3.84 -1.85 15.34
N PHE A 222 -3.01 -2.57 14.61
CA PHE A 222 -2.61 -2.23 13.25
C PHE A 222 -2.93 -3.37 12.30
N PRO A 223 -3.62 -3.13 11.17
CA PRO A 223 -3.60 -4.05 10.05
C PRO A 223 -2.20 -4.05 9.44
N MET A 224 -1.65 -5.23 9.17
CA MET A 224 -0.31 -5.38 8.59
C MET A 224 -0.23 -6.65 7.75
N ILE A 225 0.74 -6.71 6.85
CA ILE A 225 1.05 -7.91 6.07
C ILE A 225 2.33 -8.52 6.61
N VAL A 226 2.29 -9.79 7.03
CA VAL A 226 3.50 -10.56 7.33
C VAL A 226 3.99 -11.21 6.04
N LEU A 227 5.25 -11.02 5.68
CA LEU A 227 5.88 -11.80 4.61
C LEU A 227 6.45 -13.09 5.20
N GLU A 228 5.78 -14.20 4.91
CA GLU A 228 6.17 -15.53 5.35
C GLU A 228 7.44 -16.03 4.63
N THR A 229 8.11 -17.03 5.19
CA THR A 229 9.36 -17.59 4.63
C THR A 229 9.16 -18.15 3.22
N ASP A 230 7.98 -18.73 2.97
CA ASP A 230 7.49 -19.25 1.69
C ASP A 230 7.07 -18.15 0.68
N LYS A 231 7.31 -16.88 1.00
CA LYS A 231 6.98 -15.68 0.20
C LYS A 231 5.49 -15.39 0.08
N ILE A 232 4.66 -16.00 0.91
CA ILE A 232 3.24 -15.66 1.00
C ILE A 232 3.08 -14.35 1.78
N LEU A 233 2.29 -13.43 1.22
CA LEU A 233 1.82 -12.24 1.91
C LEU A 233 0.62 -12.64 2.78
N MET A 234 0.80 -12.62 4.09
CA MET A 234 -0.21 -13.01 5.07
C MET A 234 -0.88 -11.77 5.67
N PRO A 235 -2.17 -11.53 5.39
CA PRO A 235 -2.98 -10.55 6.11
C PRO A 235 -2.99 -10.83 7.62
N SER A 236 -2.68 -9.82 8.43
CA SER A 236 -2.54 -10.01 9.88
C SER A 236 -2.87 -8.73 10.66
N TYR A 237 -3.16 -8.88 11.95
CA TYR A 237 -3.26 -7.77 12.89
C TYR A 237 -2.17 -7.89 13.95
N VAL A 238 -1.61 -6.75 14.35
CA VAL A 238 -0.78 -6.64 15.55
C VAL A 238 -1.41 -5.68 16.53
N THR A 239 -1.49 -6.06 17.80
CA THR A 239 -2.01 -5.25 18.90
C THR A 239 -0.94 -5.07 19.98
N VAL A 240 -0.65 -3.83 20.36
CA VAL A 240 0.25 -3.49 21.47
C VAL A 240 -0.58 -3.14 22.69
N ASN A 241 -0.44 -3.92 23.77
CA ASN A 241 -1.14 -3.71 25.03
C ASN A 241 -0.17 -3.15 26.06
N LEU A 242 -0.26 -1.85 26.36
CA LEU A 242 0.60 -1.23 27.38
C LEU A 242 0.03 -1.33 28.81
N ASN A 243 -1.28 -1.48 28.95
CA ASN A 243 -2.01 -1.43 30.23
C ASN A 243 -2.73 -2.77 30.56
N GLY A 244 -2.21 -3.91 30.10
CA GLY A 244 -2.81 -5.21 30.37
C GLY A 244 -2.79 -5.56 31.86
N ALA A 245 -3.83 -6.25 32.34
CA ALA A 245 -3.89 -6.72 33.73
C ALA A 245 -2.71 -7.65 34.09
N ASP A 246 -2.23 -8.42 33.10
CA ASP A 246 -1.09 -9.33 33.22
C ASP A 246 0.24 -8.70 32.76
N GLY A 247 0.26 -7.38 32.56
CA GLY A 247 1.43 -6.62 32.10
C GLY A 247 1.38 -6.20 30.62
N LYS A 248 2.49 -5.62 30.17
CA LYS A 248 2.70 -5.17 28.79
C LYS A 248 2.84 -6.38 27.85
N SER A 249 2.13 -6.40 26.72
CA SER A 249 2.18 -7.51 25.77
C SER A 249 1.95 -7.09 24.31
N LEU A 250 2.39 -7.94 23.39
CA LEU A 250 2.23 -7.79 21.95
C LEU A 250 1.50 -9.01 21.39
N GLN A 251 0.38 -8.81 20.72
CA GLN A 251 -0.40 -9.89 20.11
C GLN A 251 -0.34 -9.80 18.60
N ILE A 252 -0.02 -10.89 17.92
CA ILE A 252 -0.05 -11.01 16.44
C ILE A 252 -1.07 -12.08 16.06
N ASN A 253 -1.96 -11.78 15.11
CA ASN A 253 -2.95 -12.73 14.60
C ASN A 253 -2.98 -12.70 13.07
N ASN A 254 -2.76 -13.85 12.44
CA ASN A 254 -2.87 -14.03 10.99
C ASN A 254 -4.30 -14.35 10.59
N ILE A 255 -4.74 -13.81 9.45
CA ILE A 255 -6.03 -14.08 8.81
C ILE A 255 -5.80 -15.13 7.71
N CYS A 256 -5.72 -16.39 8.12
CA CYS A 256 -5.46 -17.49 7.19
C CYS A 256 -6.75 -17.99 6.53
N ILE A 257 -6.90 -17.78 5.22
CA ILE A 257 -8.07 -18.25 4.46
C ILE A 257 -8.33 -19.75 4.60
N ASN A 258 -7.26 -20.56 4.74
CA ASN A 258 -7.38 -22.01 4.87
C ASN A 258 -8.06 -22.37 6.19
N CYS A 259 -7.60 -21.79 7.32
CA CYS A 259 -8.22 -21.98 8.64
C CYS A 259 -9.68 -21.49 8.69
N MET A 260 -9.99 -20.42 7.95
CA MET A 260 -11.35 -19.85 7.91
C MET A 260 -12.31 -20.73 7.13
N LYS A 261 -11.84 -21.40 6.07
CA LYS A 261 -12.63 -22.37 5.31
C LYS A 261 -12.80 -23.69 6.06
N ASP A 262 -11.72 -24.19 6.64
CA ASP A 262 -11.70 -25.40 7.45
C ASP A 262 -10.51 -25.36 8.41
N LYS A 263 -10.76 -25.54 9.71
CA LYS A 263 -9.73 -25.49 10.75
C LYS A 263 -8.68 -26.58 10.56
N ASP A 264 -9.01 -27.70 9.93
CA ASP A 264 -8.08 -28.82 9.72
C ASP A 264 -7.17 -28.64 8.49
N ASN A 265 -7.46 -27.68 7.62
CA ASN A 265 -6.69 -27.44 6.38
C ASN A 265 -5.34 -26.75 6.60
N CYS A 266 -5.09 -26.20 7.79
CA CYS A 266 -3.81 -25.57 8.11
C CYS A 266 -3.44 -25.84 9.56
N LYS A 267 -2.23 -26.38 9.77
CA LYS A 267 -1.68 -26.67 11.10
C LYS A 267 -0.61 -25.67 11.55
N ARG A 268 -0.40 -24.59 10.79
CA ARG A 268 0.57 -23.55 11.15
C ARG A 268 0.02 -22.71 12.31
N PRO A 269 0.89 -22.21 13.21
CA PRO A 269 0.48 -21.22 14.19
C PRO A 269 0.04 -19.92 13.48
N HIS A 270 -1.02 -19.31 13.99
CA HIS A 270 -1.61 -18.08 13.45
C HIS A 270 -1.95 -17.05 14.52
N SER A 271 -1.63 -17.33 15.78
CA SER A 271 -1.86 -16.43 16.91
C SER A 271 -0.67 -16.55 17.85
N TRP A 272 -0.11 -15.40 18.19
CA TRP A 272 1.02 -15.27 19.10
C TRP A 272 0.72 -14.17 20.10
N LEU A 273 1.11 -14.42 21.35
CA LEU A 273 1.09 -13.45 22.43
C LEU A 273 2.50 -13.43 23.02
N PHE A 274 3.18 -12.29 22.90
CA PHE A 274 4.52 -12.08 23.40
C PHE A 274 4.47 -11.13 24.59
N ASN A 275 5.09 -11.52 25.69
CA ASN A 275 5.43 -10.61 26.76
C ASN A 275 6.68 -9.80 26.37
N VAL A 276 6.94 -8.70 27.07
CA VAL A 276 8.08 -7.81 26.75
C VAL A 276 9.42 -8.57 26.76
N SER A 277 9.61 -9.50 27.70
CA SER A 277 10.84 -10.31 27.82
C SER A 277 11.08 -11.27 26.63
N GLU A 278 10.04 -11.54 25.83
CA GLU A 278 10.12 -12.40 24.65
C GLU A 278 10.45 -11.59 23.38
N ILE A 279 10.37 -10.26 23.44
CA ILE A 279 10.74 -9.36 22.34
C ILE A 279 12.24 -9.09 22.43
N ARG A 280 12.97 -9.41 21.37
CA ARG A 280 14.43 -9.27 21.32
C ARG A 280 14.90 -7.97 20.67
N GLY A 281 14.07 -7.37 19.85
CA GLY A 281 14.40 -6.13 19.17
C GLY A 281 13.50 -5.86 17.99
N VAL A 282 13.79 -4.73 17.35
CA VAL A 282 13.06 -4.22 16.21
C VAL A 282 14.05 -3.53 15.25
N SER A 283 13.81 -3.61 13.95
CA SER A 283 14.67 -3.01 12.92
C SER A 283 13.85 -2.50 11.74
N LEU A 284 14.13 -1.30 11.27
CA LEU A 284 13.50 -0.71 10.11
C LEU A 284 14.09 -1.27 8.80
N TYR A 285 13.27 -1.40 7.76
CA TYR A 285 13.73 -1.86 6.45
C TYR A 285 13.91 -0.68 5.48
N LYS A 286 15.16 -0.31 5.20
CA LYS A 286 15.51 0.87 4.38
C LYS A 286 14.93 0.86 2.96
N ALA A 287 14.68 -0.30 2.36
CA ALA A 287 14.15 -0.42 0.99
C ALA A 287 12.61 -0.33 0.90
N ASP A 288 11.88 -0.41 2.01
CA ASP A 288 10.44 -0.15 2.05
C ASP A 288 10.07 0.51 3.38
N GLN A 289 9.75 1.81 3.36
CA GLN A 289 9.45 2.61 4.56
C GLN A 289 8.23 2.10 5.35
N ARG A 290 7.39 1.25 4.72
CA ARG A 290 6.27 0.56 5.35
C ARG A 290 6.69 -0.63 6.20
N CYS A 291 7.92 -1.12 6.02
CA CYS A 291 8.36 -2.41 6.52
C CYS A 291 9.27 -2.29 7.75
N LEU A 292 9.08 -3.23 8.67
CA LEU A 292 9.86 -3.40 9.88
C LEU A 292 10.01 -4.90 10.18
N PHE A 293 11.15 -5.26 10.77
CA PHE A 293 11.41 -6.58 11.32
C PHE A 293 11.19 -6.56 12.83
N LEU A 294 10.39 -7.49 13.32
CA LEU A 294 10.24 -7.77 14.75
C LEU A 294 10.94 -9.09 15.06
N TYR A 295 11.82 -9.06 16.05
CA TYR A 295 12.53 -10.26 16.49
C TYR A 295 12.04 -10.74 17.84
N VAL A 296 11.79 -12.03 17.97
CA VAL A 296 11.25 -12.66 19.19
C VAL A 296 12.14 -13.81 19.68
N HIS A 297 11.90 -14.32 20.89
CA HIS A 297 12.74 -15.38 21.48
C HIS A 297 12.44 -16.79 20.91
N LEU A 298 13.41 -17.69 21.09
CA LEU A 298 13.54 -19.02 20.48
C LEU A 298 12.20 -19.79 20.47
N ASN A 299 11.79 -20.21 19.26
CA ASN A 299 10.62 -21.04 18.87
C ASN A 299 9.55 -20.33 18.03
N CYS A 300 9.71 -19.03 17.72
CA CYS A 300 8.91 -18.34 16.72
C CYS A 300 9.79 -17.76 15.62
N ASP A 301 9.29 -17.78 14.37
CA ASP A 301 9.95 -17.11 13.26
C ASP A 301 9.94 -15.59 13.50
N ASP A 302 11.02 -14.91 13.10
CA ASP A 302 11.06 -13.44 13.08
C ASP A 302 10.02 -12.91 12.07
N PHE A 303 9.39 -11.78 12.38
CA PHE A 303 8.31 -11.24 11.57
C PHE A 303 8.80 -10.10 10.69
N GLN A 304 8.72 -10.28 9.37
CA GLN A 304 8.83 -9.18 8.42
C GLN A 304 7.43 -8.58 8.17
N MET A 305 7.18 -7.41 8.73
CA MET A 305 5.85 -6.80 8.80
C MET A 305 5.77 -5.57 7.90
N PHE A 306 4.73 -5.47 7.07
CA PHE A 306 4.46 -4.31 6.22
C PHE A 306 3.18 -3.61 6.69
N PHE A 307 3.31 -2.36 7.09
CA PHE A 307 2.21 -1.53 7.57
C PHE A 307 1.62 -0.68 6.43
N PRO A 308 0.39 -0.15 6.60
CA PRO A 308 -0.26 0.62 5.54
C PRO A 308 0.49 1.88 5.11
N SER A 309 1.23 2.49 6.03
CA SER A 309 2.02 3.70 5.78
C SER A 309 3.27 3.76 6.64
N GLU A 310 4.23 4.60 6.24
CA GLU A 310 5.41 4.94 7.04
C GLU A 310 5.03 5.48 8.44
N GLN A 311 3.96 6.28 8.52
CA GLN A 311 3.51 6.88 9.77
C GLN A 311 3.00 5.82 10.76
N LEU A 312 2.23 4.83 10.28
CA LEU A 312 1.71 3.75 11.11
C LEU A 312 2.82 2.79 11.53
N ARG A 313 3.75 2.47 10.62
CA ARG A 313 4.97 1.72 10.95
C ARG A 313 5.78 2.43 12.03
N LYS A 314 5.94 3.75 11.93
CA LYS A 314 6.61 4.56 12.95
C LYS A 314 5.89 4.51 14.29
N SER A 315 4.57 4.68 14.28
CA SER A 315 3.74 4.61 15.49
C SER A 315 3.90 3.25 16.19
N PHE A 316 3.90 2.15 15.43
CA PHE A 316 4.18 0.83 15.96
C PHE A 316 5.59 0.71 16.55
N TYR A 317 6.62 1.19 15.83
CA TYR A 317 8.00 1.19 16.31
C TYR A 317 8.12 1.95 17.64
N ASP A 318 7.57 3.17 17.72
CA ASP A 318 7.60 4.00 18.92
C ASP A 318 6.93 3.29 20.11
N LEU A 319 5.81 2.60 19.88
CA LEU A 319 5.13 1.78 20.90
C LEU A 319 5.98 0.59 21.37
N ILE A 320 6.71 -0.08 20.48
CA ILE A 320 7.62 -1.17 20.87
C ILE A 320 8.73 -0.62 21.76
N ILE A 321 9.35 0.51 21.38
CA ILE A 321 10.41 1.15 22.17
C ILE A 321 9.89 1.55 23.57
N GLU A 322 8.72 2.17 23.65
CA GLU A 322 8.09 2.52 24.94
C GLU A 322 7.79 1.27 25.78
N MET A 323 7.30 0.21 25.15
CA MET A 323 6.98 -1.04 25.82
C MET A 323 8.23 -1.71 26.42
N THR A 324 9.36 -1.64 25.71
CA THR A 324 10.62 -2.31 26.08
C THR A 324 11.62 -1.43 26.82
N ALA A 325 11.27 -0.18 27.15
CA ALA A 325 12.19 0.80 27.74
C ALA A 325 12.85 0.34 29.06
N ASP A 326 12.16 -0.52 29.83
CA ASP A 326 12.60 -0.99 31.14
C ASP A 326 13.34 -2.36 31.11
N GLU A 327 13.51 -2.98 29.93
CA GLU A 327 14.06 -4.34 29.79
C GLU A 327 15.52 -4.33 29.32
N GLU A 328 16.41 -4.98 30.08
CA GLU A 328 17.80 -5.20 29.66
C GLU A 328 17.89 -6.29 28.59
N GLY A 329 18.27 -5.92 27.36
CA GLY A 329 18.57 -6.87 26.28
C GLY A 329 17.70 -6.77 25.03
N VAL A 330 16.71 -5.88 24.99
CA VAL A 330 16.02 -5.51 23.75
C VAL A 330 16.93 -4.58 22.95
N THR A 331 17.37 -5.04 21.78
CA THR A 331 18.26 -4.25 20.91
C THR A 331 17.44 -3.47 19.89
N ASP A 332 17.39 -2.16 20.04
CA ASP A 332 16.99 -1.27 18.96
C ASP A 332 18.18 -1.11 18.00
N LEU A 333 18.14 -1.85 16.90
CA LEU A 333 19.23 -1.89 15.92
C LEU A 333 19.41 -0.55 15.18
N ASP A 334 18.38 0.29 15.17
CA ASP A 334 18.44 1.62 14.56
C ASP A 334 18.94 2.69 15.55
N SER A 335 18.74 2.55 16.86
CA SER A 335 19.36 3.45 17.87
C SER A 335 20.88 3.36 17.93
N ILE A 336 21.49 2.24 17.52
CA ILE A 336 22.96 2.13 17.42
C ILE A 336 23.51 3.14 16.38
N ALA A 337 22.66 3.68 15.51
CA ALA A 337 22.99 4.74 14.56
C ALA A 337 23.02 6.17 15.14
N ASP A 338 22.82 6.38 16.45
CA ASP A 338 22.88 7.72 17.08
C ASP A 338 24.28 8.38 17.04
N THR A 339 25.31 7.67 16.57
CA THR A 339 26.63 8.27 16.25
C THR A 339 26.76 8.78 14.81
N GLY A 340 25.66 8.78 14.05
CA GLY A 340 25.60 9.05 12.62
C GLY A 340 26.05 7.86 11.77
N PRO A 341 25.74 7.82 10.47
CA PRO A 341 26.24 6.77 9.58
C PRO A 341 27.78 6.79 9.59
N ILE A 342 28.41 5.62 9.75
CA ILE A 342 29.86 5.49 9.65
C ILE A 342 30.28 5.95 8.25
N GLN A 343 31.04 7.03 8.19
CA GLN A 343 31.63 7.52 6.96
C GLN A 343 32.93 6.77 6.75
N PHE A 344 33.05 6.03 5.64
CA PHE A 344 34.23 5.24 5.34
C PHE A 344 34.60 5.30 3.85
N GLU A 345 35.86 5.01 3.55
CA GLU A 345 36.37 4.81 2.20
C GLU A 345 37.00 3.43 2.05
N TYR A 346 36.84 2.78 0.89
CA TYR A 346 37.49 1.49 0.62
C TYR A 346 38.99 1.69 0.42
N GLU A 347 39.79 0.82 1.02
CA GLU A 347 41.21 0.78 0.71
C GLU A 347 41.41 0.18 -0.70
N LEU A 348 42.23 0.84 -1.51
CA LEU A 348 42.51 0.46 -2.89
C LEU A 348 43.93 -0.08 -3.01
N ASN A 349 44.11 -1.09 -3.83
CA ASN A 349 45.43 -1.61 -4.17
C ASN A 349 46.12 -0.75 -5.25
N GLU A 350 47.34 -1.11 -5.63
CA GLU A 350 48.14 -0.42 -6.66
C GLU A 350 47.46 -0.36 -8.05
N GLN A 351 46.43 -1.17 -8.29
CA GLN A 351 45.65 -1.21 -9.53
C GLN A 351 44.31 -0.48 -9.39
N ASN A 352 44.13 0.32 -8.33
CA ASN A 352 42.93 1.07 -8.01
C ASN A 352 41.67 0.18 -7.80
N ARG A 353 41.85 -1.05 -7.29
CA ARG A 353 40.78 -2.00 -6.97
C ARG A 353 40.62 -2.14 -5.46
N ARG A 354 39.38 -2.32 -4.99
CA ARG A 354 39.06 -2.54 -3.56
C ARG A 354 39.81 -3.75 -3.01
N ILE A 355 40.49 -3.59 -1.88
CA ILE A 355 41.21 -4.67 -1.22
C ILE A 355 40.21 -5.63 -0.58
N ARG A 356 40.21 -6.89 -1.03
CA ARG A 356 39.35 -7.95 -0.51
C ARG A 356 40.08 -8.71 0.60
N LEU A 357 39.53 -8.67 1.81
CA LEU A 357 40.04 -9.39 2.98
C LEU A 357 39.59 -10.85 2.99
N GLY A 358 38.40 -11.13 2.46
CA GLY A 358 37.86 -12.49 2.45
C GLY A 358 36.53 -12.62 1.71
N LYS A 359 36.00 -13.83 1.64
CA LYS A 359 34.63 -14.10 1.20
C LYS A 359 34.06 -15.23 2.05
N GLY A 360 32.97 -14.92 2.73
CA GLY A 360 32.20 -15.92 3.46
C GLY A 360 31.10 -16.52 2.57
N THR A 361 30.24 -17.32 3.19
CA THR A 361 29.09 -17.97 2.54
C THR A 361 28.14 -16.95 1.89
N TYR A 362 27.88 -15.83 2.58
CA TYR A 362 26.84 -14.88 2.19
C TYR A 362 27.37 -13.60 1.53
N GLY A 363 28.66 -13.29 1.66
CA GLY A 363 29.19 -11.98 1.24
C GLY A 363 30.69 -11.92 1.11
N VAL A 364 31.15 -10.77 0.62
CA VAL A 364 32.58 -10.45 0.44
C VAL A 364 32.98 -9.41 1.48
N VAL A 365 34.14 -9.59 2.10
CA VAL A 365 34.68 -8.66 3.10
C VAL A 365 35.78 -7.83 2.44
N PHE A 366 35.64 -6.51 2.50
CA PHE A 366 36.60 -5.53 2.00
C PHE A 366 37.28 -4.78 3.14
N ALA A 367 38.51 -4.34 2.91
CA ALA A 367 39.18 -3.40 3.79
C ALA A 367 38.69 -1.98 3.49
N ALA A 368 38.42 -1.22 4.54
CA ALA A 368 38.04 0.18 4.46
C ALA A 368 38.66 0.97 5.62
N ARG A 369 38.58 2.29 5.55
CA ARG A 369 39.04 3.21 6.58
C ARG A 369 37.88 4.08 7.03
N ASP A 370 37.65 4.13 8.33
CA ASP A 370 36.71 5.10 8.93
C ASP A 370 37.29 6.51 8.77
N LEU A 371 36.55 7.41 8.12
CA LEU A 371 36.98 8.77 7.83
C LEU A 371 37.08 9.65 9.07
N ARG A 372 36.32 9.35 10.13
CA ARG A 372 36.33 10.11 11.38
C ARG A 372 37.49 9.68 12.28
N THR A 373 37.69 8.38 12.43
CA THR A 373 38.69 7.83 13.38
C THR A 373 40.02 7.47 12.72
N GLN A 374 40.06 7.40 11.39
CA GLN A 374 41.19 6.93 10.57
C GLN A 374 41.61 5.48 10.87
N VAL A 375 40.77 4.72 11.57
CA VAL A 375 41.00 3.31 11.90
C VAL A 375 40.59 2.43 10.72
N THR A 376 41.38 1.38 10.45
CA THR A 376 41.03 0.36 9.46
C THR A 376 39.87 -0.49 9.97
N ILE A 377 38.84 -0.63 9.13
CA ILE A 377 37.63 -1.41 9.38
C ILE A 377 37.45 -2.47 8.29
N ALA A 378 36.63 -3.47 8.59
CA ALA A 378 36.22 -4.49 7.63
C ALA A 378 34.75 -4.28 7.25
N VAL A 379 34.47 -4.14 5.95
CA VAL A 379 33.11 -3.94 5.42
C VAL A 379 32.67 -5.21 4.72
N LYS A 380 31.66 -5.89 5.27
CA LYS A 380 31.06 -7.08 4.68
C LYS A 380 29.90 -6.67 3.77
N GLU A 381 30.06 -6.87 2.46
CA GLU A 381 29.02 -6.62 1.47
C GLU A 381 28.30 -7.93 1.13
N ILE A 382 26.97 -7.91 1.27
CA ILE A 382 26.09 -9.01 0.89
C ILE A 382 25.19 -8.50 -0.25
N PRO A 383 25.27 -9.06 -1.47
CA PRO A 383 24.44 -8.63 -2.58
C PRO A 383 23.00 -9.06 -2.35
N ILE A 384 22.09 -8.10 -2.16
CA ILE A 384 20.65 -8.37 -2.03
C ILE A 384 20.10 -8.54 -3.45
N LYS A 385 19.85 -9.78 -3.87
CA LYS A 385 19.20 -10.04 -5.16
C LYS A 385 17.68 -10.14 -5.01
N ASN A 386 17.21 -10.64 -3.87
CA ASN A 386 15.79 -10.82 -3.55
C ASN A 386 15.47 -10.37 -2.12
N ILE A 387 14.24 -9.89 -1.89
CA ILE A 387 13.75 -9.45 -0.57
C ILE A 387 13.87 -10.56 0.49
N GLY A 388 13.76 -11.83 0.09
CA GLY A 388 13.88 -12.98 0.99
C GLY A 388 15.28 -13.28 1.51
N GLU A 389 16.33 -12.71 0.92
CA GLU A 389 17.72 -12.94 1.34
C GLU A 389 18.19 -11.91 2.38
N VAL A 390 17.34 -10.93 2.71
CA VAL A 390 17.64 -9.86 3.67
C VAL A 390 17.53 -10.37 5.12
N GLN A 391 16.68 -11.36 5.38
CA GLN A 391 16.45 -11.88 6.73
C GLN A 391 17.71 -12.53 7.36
N PRO A 392 18.45 -13.43 6.67
CA PRO A 392 19.73 -13.96 7.21
C PRO A 392 20.78 -12.87 7.49
N LEU A 393 20.79 -11.80 6.70
CA LEU A 393 21.68 -10.65 6.92
C LEU A 393 21.33 -9.91 8.21
N HIS A 394 20.04 -9.66 8.44
CA HIS A 394 19.56 -9.02 9.65
C HIS A 394 19.81 -9.87 10.91
N GLU A 395 19.63 -11.19 10.82
CA GLU A 395 19.98 -12.13 11.89
C GLU A 395 21.48 -12.08 12.22
N GLU A 396 22.35 -12.07 11.21
CA GLU A 396 23.80 -11.94 11.40
C GLU A 396 24.17 -10.61 12.05
N ILE A 397 23.62 -9.49 11.53
CA ILE A 397 23.83 -8.15 12.09
C ILE A 397 23.41 -8.12 13.58
N LYS A 398 22.23 -8.64 13.89
CA LYS A 398 21.70 -8.66 15.25
C LYS A 398 22.59 -9.48 16.18
N LEU A 399 22.87 -10.73 15.81
CA LEU A 399 23.71 -11.61 16.63
C LEU A 399 25.07 -10.98 16.87
N HIS A 400 25.69 -10.39 15.84
CA HIS A 400 26.99 -9.74 15.98
C HIS A 400 26.94 -8.45 16.81
N SER A 401 25.87 -7.65 16.70
CA SER A 401 25.68 -6.41 17.47
C SER A 401 25.62 -6.64 18.99
N GLN A 402 25.16 -7.83 19.42
CA GLN A 402 25.02 -8.21 20.82
C GLN A 402 26.32 -8.82 21.40
N LEU A 403 27.28 -9.19 20.57
CA LEU A 403 28.53 -9.81 21.01
C LEU A 403 29.59 -8.75 21.34
N ARG A 404 29.97 -8.66 22.62
CA ARG A 404 31.11 -7.87 23.07
C ARG A 404 32.09 -8.73 23.85
N HIS A 405 33.19 -9.11 23.21
CA HIS A 405 34.25 -9.88 23.84
C HIS A 405 35.59 -9.60 23.16
N LYS A 406 36.69 -9.58 23.93
CA LYS A 406 38.05 -9.27 23.43
C LYS A 406 38.54 -10.18 22.28
N ASN A 407 37.95 -11.37 22.15
CA ASN A 407 38.30 -12.37 21.11
C ASN A 407 37.25 -12.46 19.99
N ILE A 408 36.23 -11.61 19.99
CA ILE A 408 35.20 -11.57 18.95
C ILE A 408 35.36 -10.23 18.22
N VAL A 409 35.32 -10.26 16.88
CA VAL A 409 35.38 -9.04 16.07
C VAL A 409 34.26 -8.09 16.53
N ILE A 410 34.55 -6.82 16.71
CA ILE A 410 33.54 -5.86 17.18
C ILE A 410 32.66 -5.45 15.99
N TYR A 411 31.35 -5.51 16.18
CA TYR A 411 30.39 -4.93 15.23
C TYR A 411 30.34 -3.40 15.42
N LEU A 412 30.45 -2.66 14.31
CA LEU A 412 30.50 -1.19 14.33
C LEU A 412 29.20 -0.55 13.79
N GLY A 413 28.48 -1.19 12.86
CA GLY A 413 27.25 -0.67 12.25
C GLY A 413 26.90 -1.35 10.90
N SER A 414 25.73 -1.02 10.31
CA SER A 414 25.25 -1.54 9.00
C SER A 414 24.37 -0.58 8.20
#